data_AF-A0A256Z8T5-F1
#
_entry.id   AF-A0A256Z8T5-F1
#
_cell.length_a   1.000
_cell.length_b   1.000
_cell.length_c   1.000
_cell.angle_alpha   90.00
_cell.angle_beta   90.00
_cell.angle_gamma   90.00
#
_symmetry.space_group_name_H-M   'P 1'
#
loop_
_entity.id
_entity.type
_entity.pdbx_description
1 polymer ?
#
loop_
_entity_poly.entity_id
_entity_poly.type
_entity_poly.pdbx_seq_one_letter_code
_entity_poly.pdbx_strand_id
1 'polypeptide(L)' 'MVNNLFKAKSIEYIYVELRELENVFTLIVLGSFIGLPSPPTTISLRLLPYMAREIIISTSVSSRLNDMLAEMAGLFEIT' A
#
# COMPACT_ATOMS: atom_id res chain seq x y z
N MET A 1 -2.52 36.33 6.77
CA MET A 1 -2.13 35.13 7.56
C MET A 1 -3.12 33.98 7.37
N VAL A 2 -4.42 34.22 7.58
CA VAL A 2 -5.50 33.22 7.43
C VAL A 2 -5.57 32.55 6.04
N ASN A 3 -5.35 33.31 4.95
CA ASN A 3 -5.40 32.74 3.59
C ASN A 3 -4.29 31.70 3.31
N ASN A 4 -3.11 31.90 3.91
CA ASN A 4 -2.00 30.94 3.78
C ASN A 4 -2.28 29.66 4.57
N LEU A 5 -3.01 29.76 5.69
CA LEU A 5 -3.43 28.59 6.47
C LEU A 5 -4.44 27.74 5.68
N PHE A 6 -5.44 28.37 5.07
CA PHE A 6 -6.40 27.64 4.22
C PHE A 6 -5.70 26.97 3.03
N LYS A 7 -4.76 27.67 2.38
CA LYS A 7 -3.96 27.09 1.29
C LYS A 7 -3.15 25.88 1.75
N ALA A 8 -2.46 25.97 2.88
CA ALA A 8 -1.66 24.86 3.41
C ALA A 8 -2.53 23.64 3.73
N LYS A 9 -3.69 23.88 4.37
CA LYS A 9 -4.63 22.81 4.71
C LYS A 9 -5.24 22.14 3.47
N SER A 10 -5.56 22.90 2.43
CA SER A 10 -6.03 22.33 1.15
C SER A 10 -4.97 21.45 0.49
N ILE A 11 -3.70 21.88 0.53
CA ILE A 11 -2.58 21.09 -0.01
C ILE A 11 -2.43 19.78 0.77
N GLU A 12 -2.50 19.83 2.10
CA GLU A 12 -2.45 18.64 2.95
C GLU A 12 -3.57 17.64 2.61
N TYR A 13 -4.81 18.12 2.43
CA TYR A 13 -5.92 17.25 2.03
C TYR A 13 -5.66 16.53 0.70
N ILE A 14 -5.08 17.21 -0.29
CA ILE A 14 -4.74 16.59 -1.58
C ILE A 14 -3.69 15.48 -1.41
N TYR A 15 -2.69 15.69 -0.54
CA TYR A 15 -1.70 14.63 -0.26
C TYR A 15 -2.30 13.43 0.44
N VAL A 16 -3.25 13.64 1.36
CA VAL A 16 -3.99 12.55 2.00
C VAL A 16 -4.82 11.79 0.97
N GLU A 17 -5.57 12.50 0.14
CA GLU A 17 -6.38 11.88 -0.92
C GLU A 17 -5.53 11.07 -1.90
N LEU A 18 -4.39 11.61 -2.33
CA LEU A 18 -3.45 10.91 -3.19
C LEU A 18 -2.96 9.61 -2.55
N ARG A 19 -2.57 9.65 -1.28
CA ARG A 19 -2.12 8.46 -0.54
C ARG A 19 -3.23 7.41 -0.46
N GLU A 20 -4.46 7.79 -0.13
CA GLU A 20 -5.57 6.84 -0.05
C GLU A 20 -5.89 6.23 -1.42
N LEU A 21 -5.77 7.01 -2.49
CA LEU A 21 -5.95 6.50 -3.85
C LEU A 21 -4.85 5.48 -4.23
N GLU A 22 -3.60 5.75 -3.88
CA GLU A 22 -2.45 4.83 -4.07
C GLU A 22 -2.64 3.51 -3.29
N ASN A 23 -3.17 3.58 -2.06
CA ASN A 23 -3.51 2.39 -1.27
C ASN A 23 -4.58 1.52 -1.97
N VAL A 24 -5.65 2.14 -2.47
CA VAL A 24 -6.72 1.42 -3.18
C VAL A 24 -6.21 0.80 -4.47
N PHE A 25 -5.41 1.51 -5.26
CA PHE A 25 -4.80 0.95 -6.47
C PHE A 25 -3.87 -0.22 -6.17
N THR A 26 -3.20 -0.18 -5.02
CA THR A 26 -2.39 -1.29 -4.54
C THR A 26 -3.21 -2.54 -4.29
N LEU A 27 -4.34 -2.40 -3.61
CA LEU A 27 -5.28 -3.51 -3.42
C LEU A 27 -5.87 -4.00 -4.75
N ILE A 28 -6.14 -3.13 -5.70
CA ILE A 28 -6.70 -3.52 -7.00
C ILE A 28 -5.66 -4.29 -7.83
N VAL A 29 -4.43 -3.79 -7.95
CA VAL A 29 -3.41 -4.39 -8.83
C VAL A 29 -2.74 -5.60 -8.17
N LEU A 30 -2.36 -5.51 -6.90
CA LEU A 30 -1.69 -6.59 -6.17
C LEU A 30 -2.67 -7.53 -5.45
N GLY A 31 -3.94 -7.16 -5.30
CA GLY A 31 -4.94 -7.99 -4.64
C GLY A 31 -5.17 -9.35 -5.29
N SER A 32 -4.84 -9.47 -6.58
CA SER A 32 -4.83 -10.76 -7.27
C SER A 32 -3.95 -11.81 -6.59
N PHE A 33 -2.87 -11.40 -5.91
CA PHE A 33 -2.00 -12.30 -5.14
C PHE A 33 -2.65 -12.83 -3.85
N ILE A 34 -3.75 -12.23 -3.39
CA ILE A 34 -4.52 -12.67 -2.22
C ILE A 34 -5.93 -13.15 -2.59
N GLY A 35 -6.18 -13.40 -3.89
CA GLY A 35 -7.45 -13.96 -4.38
C GLY A 35 -8.54 -12.93 -4.73
N LEU A 36 -8.23 -11.64 -4.77
CA LEU A 36 -9.15 -10.64 -5.33
C LEU A 36 -9.14 -10.71 -6.87
N PRO A 37 -10.27 -10.40 -7.54
CA PRO A 37 -10.30 -10.38 -9.00
C PRO A 37 -9.34 -9.32 -9.55
N SER A 38 -8.51 -9.72 -10.53
CA SER A 38 -7.58 -8.79 -11.17
C SER A 38 -8.32 -7.79 -12.06
N PRO A 39 -7.95 -6.50 -12.03
CA PRO A 39 -8.45 -5.52 -13.00
C PRO A 39 -7.99 -5.87 -14.44
N PRO A 40 -8.60 -5.27 -15.47
CA PRO A 40 -8.12 -5.42 -16.84
C PRO A 40 -6.65 -5.02 -16.98
N THR A 41 -5.86 -5.83 -17.70
CA THR A 41 -4.39 -5.66 -17.84
C THR A 41 -3.98 -4.25 -18.26
N THR A 42 -4.75 -3.62 -19.15
CA THR A 42 -4.51 -2.24 -19.60
C THR A 42 -4.55 -1.23 -18.44
N ILE A 43 -5.43 -1.42 -17.47
CA ILE A 43 -5.51 -0.56 -16.28
C ILE A 43 -4.31 -0.85 -15.38
N SER A 44 -3.98 -2.11 -15.12
CA SER A 44 -2.81 -2.50 -14.31
C SER A 44 -1.52 -1.89 -14.84
N LEU A 45 -1.27 -1.98 -16.15
CA LEU A 45 -0.06 -1.45 -16.78
C LEU A 45 0.04 0.08 -16.69
N ARG A 46 -1.09 0.78 -16.72
CA ARG A 46 -1.12 2.25 -16.57
C ARG A 46 -0.93 2.70 -15.12
N LEU A 47 -1.36 1.88 -14.16
CA LEU A 47 -1.22 2.17 -12.73
C LEU A 47 0.14 1.77 -12.18
N LEU A 48 0.77 0.72 -12.73
CA LEU A 48 2.06 0.18 -12.27
C LEU A 48 3.16 1.23 -11.99
N PRO A 49 3.39 2.26 -12.82
CA PRO A 49 4.42 3.28 -12.56
C PRO A 49 4.21 4.06 -11.25
N TYR A 50 2.96 4.17 -10.79
CA TYR A 50 2.61 4.87 -9.54
C TYR A 50 2.75 3.97 -8.30
N MET A 51 2.98 2.67 -8.49
CA MET A 51 2.96 1.69 -7.41
C MET A 51 4.33 1.41 -6.78
N ALA A 52 5.40 2.03 -7.27
CA ALA A 52 6.76 1.75 -6.80
C ALA A 52 6.91 1.88 -5.28
N ARG A 53 6.34 2.94 -4.69
CA ARG A 53 6.33 3.15 -3.24
C ARG A 53 5.59 2.03 -2.51
N GLU A 54 4.39 1.71 -2.96
CA GLU A 54 3.53 0.75 -2.27
C GLU A 54 4.05 -0.68 -2.38
N ILE A 55 4.75 -1.02 -3.47
CA ILE A 55 5.48 -2.29 -3.60
C ILE A 55 6.61 -2.37 -2.57
N ILE A 56 7.38 -1.29 -2.37
CA ILE A 56 8.44 -1.22 -1.35
C ILE A 56 7.84 -1.37 0.05
N ILE A 57 6.77 -0.62 0.36
CA ILE A 57 6.10 -0.70 1.66
C ILE A 57 5.55 -2.12 1.89
N SER A 58 4.83 -2.68 0.92
CA SER A 58 4.25 -4.02 0.99
C SER A 58 5.32 -5.09 1.20
N THR A 59 6.47 -4.97 0.54
CA THR A 59 7.61 -5.89 0.72
C THR A 59 8.18 -5.78 2.14
N SER A 60 8.34 -4.56 2.66
CA SER A 60 8.83 -4.35 4.03
C SER A 60 7.86 -4.94 5.07
N VAL A 61 6.55 -4.77 4.89
CA VAL A 61 5.52 -5.33 5.76
C VAL A 61 5.54 -6.86 5.70
N SER A 62 5.63 -7.44 4.50
CA SER A 62 5.73 -8.89 4.31
C SER A 62 6.97 -9.48 4.99
N SER A 63 8.14 -8.83 4.89
CA SER A 63 9.36 -9.28 5.58
C SER A 63 9.19 -9.31 7.10
N ARG A 64 8.57 -8.27 7.68
CA ARG A 64 8.33 -8.19 9.13
C ARG A 64 7.34 -9.25 9.60
N LEU A 65 6.30 -9.55 8.80
CA LEU A 65 5.35 -10.61 9.11
C LEU A 65 6.02 -11.99 9.16
N ASN A 66 6.97 -12.24 8.27
CA ASN A 66 7.73 -13.49 8.29
C ASN A 66 8.49 -13.68 9.62
N ASP A 67 9.16 -12.63 10.11
CA ASP A 67 9.86 -12.67 11.40
C ASP A 67 8.89 -12.94 12.55
N MET A 68 7.74 -12.26 12.57
CA MET A 68 6.72 -12.48 13.60
C MET A 68 6.17 -13.92 13.58
N LEU A 69 5.92 -14.49 12.39
CA LEU A 69 5.46 -15.87 12.28
C LEU A 69 6.54 -16.86 12.73
N ALA A 70 7.81 -16.59 12.44
CA ALA A 70 8.92 -17.42 12.91
C ALA A 70 9.05 -17.40 14.44
N GLU A 71 8.93 -16.22 15.07
CA GLU A 71 8.90 -16.10 16.54
C GLU A 71 7.73 -16.90 17.15
N MET A 72 6.54 -16.82 16.56
CA MET A 72 5.38 -17.58 17.03
C MET A 72 5.59 -19.08 16.86
N ALA A 73 6.12 -19.55 15.72
CA ALA A 73 6.42 -20.97 15.50
C ALA A 73 7.43 -21.51 16.53
N GLY A 74 8.45 -20.71 16.86
CA GLY A 74 9.40 -21.03 17.94
C GLY A 74 8.75 -21.11 19.32
N LEU A 75 7.78 -20.25 19.63
CA LEU A 75 7.01 -20.32 20.88
C LEU A 75 6.19 -21.60 21.00
N PHE A 76 5.67 -22.11 19.88
CA PHE A 76 4.88 -23.34 19.84
C PHE A 76 5.73 -24.61 19.68
N GLU A 77 7.07 -24.52 19.73
CA GLU A 77 8.02 -25.63 19.47
C GLU A 77 7.78 -26.33 18.12
N ILE A 78 7.23 -25.59 17.14
CA ILE A 78 7.04 -26.09 15.79
C ILE A 78 8.30 -25.71 15.00
N THR A 79 9.29 -26.60 14.98
CA THR A 79 10.51 -26.46 14.15
C THR A 79 10.85 -27.76 13.47
#